data_AF-A0A5D2D1P8-F1
#
_entry.id   AF-A0A5D2D1P8-F1
#
_cell.length_a   1.000
_cell.length_b   1.000
_cell.length_c   1.000
_cell.angle_alpha   90.00
_cell.angle_beta   90.00
_cell.angle_gamma   90.00
#
_symmetry.space_group_name_H-M   'P 1'
#
loop_
_entity.id
_entity.type
_entity.pdbx_description
1 polymer ?
#
loop_
_entity_poly.entity_id
_entity_poly.type
_entity_poly.pdbx_seq_one_letter_code
_entity_poly.pdbx_strand_id
1 'polypeptide(L)'
;MSPKLNLISNQRRLVPWGNAQYVKPNKTIICQHGEDECYLNTIHACAISIWPDPRKHFNFIYCIENQGLPIKDNQHSDGMEAVWKACSARSGMDQKLIKDCYDSGYGRKLLLQYATETDHLYPKHLYVPWVTVNNQPLYDKYEDFITYVCNAYKDKDLVRACLSNSLKVTEEKFSRSRVCYVEIRSQIQQRLHCCSGGT
;
A
#
# COMPACT_ATOMS: atom_id res chain seq x y z
N MET A 1 17.49 -1.47 -0.42
CA MET A 1 16.13 -1.88 0.02
C MET A 1 15.20 -0.74 -0.32
N SER A 2 14.33 -0.91 -1.32
CA SER A 2 13.32 0.11 -1.65
C SER A 2 12.33 0.20 -0.49
N PRO A 3 11.90 1.40 -0.04
CA PRO A 3 10.80 1.52 0.90
C PRO A 3 9.56 0.98 0.18
N LYS A 4 9.21 -0.28 0.41
CA LYS A 4 7.90 -0.79 0.01
C LYS A 4 6.93 -0.08 0.92
N LEU A 5 6.24 0.94 0.39
CA LEU A 5 5.45 1.80 1.25
C LEU A 5 4.42 1.01 2.05
N ASN A 6 4.31 1.38 3.31
CA ASN A 6 3.34 0.81 4.23
C ASN A 6 1.96 1.47 4.02
N LEU A 7 1.44 1.40 2.80
CA LEU A 7 0.16 2.01 2.46
C LEU A 7 -0.97 1.09 2.88
N ILE A 8 -1.92 1.67 3.62
CA ILE A 8 -3.23 1.07 3.79
C ILE A 8 -4.14 1.65 2.71
N SER A 9 -4.80 0.76 1.96
CA SER A 9 -5.73 1.13 0.91
C SER A 9 -7.14 0.76 1.33
N ASN A 10 -8.05 1.74 1.35
CA ASN A 10 -9.48 1.51 1.57
C ASN A 10 -10.26 2.26 0.51
N GLN A 11 -11.01 1.54 -0.33
CA GLN A 11 -12.01 2.13 -1.24
C GLN A 11 -11.57 3.44 -1.91
N ARG A 12 -10.49 3.38 -2.70
CA ARG A 12 -9.90 4.51 -3.45
C ARG A 12 -9.20 5.59 -2.59
N ARG A 13 -8.99 5.35 -1.30
CA ARG A 13 -8.20 6.18 -0.38
C ARG A 13 -6.89 5.49 -0.03
N LEU A 14 -5.81 6.28 -0.04
CA LEU A 14 -4.51 5.89 0.50
C LEU A 14 -4.31 6.50 1.89
N VAL A 15 -3.71 5.72 2.78
CA VAL A 15 -3.38 6.08 4.15
C VAL A 15 -1.88 5.82 4.35
N PRO A 16 -1.01 6.84 4.11
CA PRO A 16 0.45 6.71 4.23
C PRO A 16 0.88 6.74 5.70
N TRP A 17 0.70 5.62 6.39
CA TRP A 17 1.12 5.43 7.79
C TRP A 17 1.71 4.05 8.00
N GLY A 18 0.85 3.03 7.88
CA GLY A 18 1.21 1.63 7.95
C GLY A 18 1.77 1.20 9.31
N ASN A 19 3.04 0.81 9.36
CA ASN A 19 3.69 0.33 10.59
C ASN A 19 4.37 1.43 11.41
N ALA A 20 4.23 2.70 11.01
CA ALA A 20 4.75 3.81 11.80
C ALA A 20 4.09 3.84 13.20
N GLN A 21 4.83 4.36 14.17
CA GLN A 21 4.38 4.54 15.54
C GLN A 21 4.58 5.99 15.97
N TYR A 22 3.93 6.41 17.06
CA TYR A 22 4.23 7.69 17.68
C TYR A 22 4.43 7.55 19.20
N VAL A 23 5.42 8.28 19.73
CA VAL A 23 5.78 8.24 21.15
C VAL A 23 5.25 9.46 21.89
N LYS A 24 4.57 9.25 23.03
CA LYS A 24 4.05 10.31 23.91
C LYS A 24 5.18 10.93 24.78
N PRO A 25 5.05 12.19 25.24
CA PRO A 25 3.93 13.10 25.03
C PRO A 25 3.98 13.85 23.69
N ASN A 26 5.16 13.99 23.07
CA ASN A 26 5.38 14.86 21.91
C ASN A 26 4.84 14.31 20.59
N LYS A 27 4.31 13.07 20.59
CA LYS A 27 3.85 12.32 19.42
C LYS A 27 4.95 12.20 18.36
N THR A 28 6.20 12.02 18.76
CA THR A 28 7.34 11.84 17.83
C THR A 28 7.06 10.62 16.96
N ILE A 29 7.05 10.78 15.64
CA ILE A 29 6.72 9.69 14.70
C ILE A 29 8.00 8.90 14.43
N ILE A 30 7.90 7.58 14.50
CA ILE A 30 8.98 6.63 14.23
C ILE A 30 8.49 5.68 13.14
N CYS A 31 9.25 5.58 12.05
CA CYS A 31 8.93 4.71 10.92
C CYS A 31 9.93 3.54 10.86
N GLN A 32 9.48 2.37 10.40
CA GLN A 32 10.26 1.12 10.44
C GLN A 32 11.48 1.16 9.50
N HIS A 33 11.45 2.00 8.48
CA HIS A 33 12.53 2.22 7.52
C HIS A 33 13.24 3.58 7.71
N GLY A 34 13.14 4.18 8.91
CA GLY A 34 13.86 5.40 9.28
C GLY A 34 13.19 6.71 8.84
N GLU A 35 13.96 7.80 8.91
CA GLU A 35 13.43 9.16 8.70
C GLU A 35 12.97 9.43 7.27
N ASP A 36 13.60 8.81 6.27
CA ASP A 36 13.22 8.96 4.86
C ASP A 36 11.80 8.44 4.59
N GLU A 37 11.42 7.34 5.24
CA GLU A 37 10.04 6.83 5.17
C GLU A 37 9.06 7.80 5.85
N CYS A 38 9.41 8.34 7.01
CA CYS A 38 8.56 9.34 7.68
C CYS A 38 8.42 10.62 6.83
N TYR A 39 9.52 11.04 6.18
CA TYR A 39 9.54 12.18 5.28
C TYR A 39 8.62 11.95 4.10
N LEU A 40 8.79 10.85 3.35
CA LEU A 40 7.96 10.53 2.20
C LEU A 40 6.50 10.26 2.56
N ASN A 41 6.22 9.62 3.69
CA ASN A 41 4.84 9.50 4.20
C ASN A 41 4.20 10.88 4.40
N THR A 42 4.95 11.86 4.92
CA THR A 42 4.47 13.24 5.08
C THR A 42 4.22 13.90 3.72
N ILE A 43 5.12 13.71 2.75
CA ILE A 43 4.97 14.24 1.39
C ILE A 43 3.74 13.62 0.69
N HIS A 44 3.52 12.31 0.83
CA HIS A 44 2.33 11.64 0.30
C HIS A 44 1.05 12.15 0.97
N ALA A 45 1.06 12.34 2.29
CA ALA A 45 -0.06 12.95 3.01
C ALA A 45 -0.41 14.35 2.47
N CYS A 46 0.61 15.19 2.26
CA CYS A 46 0.45 16.50 1.66
C CYS A 46 -0.15 16.41 0.25
N ALA A 47 0.39 15.54 -0.62
CA ALA A 47 -0.12 15.40 -1.98
C ALA A 47 -1.57 14.93 -2.03
N ILE A 48 -1.97 13.98 -1.17
CA ILE A 48 -3.37 13.53 -1.05
C ILE A 48 -4.28 14.68 -0.61
N SER A 49 -3.83 15.50 0.35
CA SER A 49 -4.60 16.63 0.86
C SER A 49 -4.76 17.76 -0.17
N ILE A 50 -3.69 18.12 -0.88
CA ILE A 50 -3.69 19.21 -1.86
C ILE A 50 -4.44 18.80 -3.13
N TRP A 51 -4.29 17.56 -3.58
CA TRP A 51 -4.93 17.04 -4.79
C TRP A 51 -5.82 15.83 -4.48
N PRO A 52 -7.08 16.05 -4.03
CA PRO A 52 -7.97 14.96 -3.65
C PRO A 52 -8.43 14.06 -4.81
N ASP A 53 -8.17 14.42 -6.08
CA ASP A 53 -8.40 13.53 -7.23
C ASP A 53 -7.46 12.31 -7.16
N PRO A 54 -7.98 11.07 -6.98
CA PRO A 54 -7.17 9.87 -6.90
C PRO A 54 -6.24 9.66 -8.08
N ARG A 55 -6.63 10.05 -9.29
CA ARG A 55 -5.76 9.89 -10.46
C ARG A 55 -4.52 10.75 -10.35
N LYS A 56 -4.65 11.98 -9.81
CA LYS A 56 -3.53 12.89 -9.67
C LYS A 56 -2.57 12.43 -8.58
N HIS A 57 -3.07 12.20 -7.36
CA HIS A 57 -2.16 11.82 -6.27
C HIS A 57 -1.63 10.38 -6.40
N PHE A 58 -2.38 9.44 -7.00
CA PHE A 58 -1.84 8.09 -7.23
C PHE A 58 -0.68 8.10 -8.23
N ASN A 59 -0.79 8.87 -9.33
CA ASN A 59 0.31 8.96 -10.30
C ASN A 59 1.58 9.55 -9.67
N PHE A 60 1.42 10.57 -8.83
CA PHE A 60 2.53 11.18 -8.10
C PHE A 60 3.18 10.20 -7.11
N ILE A 61 2.37 9.55 -6.26
CA ILE A 61 2.84 8.57 -5.28
C ILE A 61 3.53 7.41 -6.00
N TYR A 62 2.88 6.82 -7.01
CA TYR A 62 3.44 5.72 -7.81
C TYR A 62 4.80 6.09 -8.43
N CYS A 63 4.94 7.32 -8.91
CA CYS A 63 6.23 7.79 -9.43
C CYS A 63 7.33 7.71 -8.36
N ILE A 64 7.06 8.17 -7.13
CA ILE A 64 8.01 8.16 -6.01
C ILE A 64 8.36 6.71 -5.63
N GLU A 65 7.34 5.86 -5.44
CA GLU A 65 7.53 4.45 -5.06
C GLU A 65 8.38 3.69 -6.07
N ASN A 66 8.25 4.03 -7.35
CA ASN A 66 8.87 3.29 -8.44
C ASN A 66 10.19 3.89 -8.93
N GLN A 67 10.70 4.98 -8.32
CA GLN A 67 12.00 5.55 -8.73
C GLN A 67 13.20 4.68 -8.34
N GLY A 68 13.08 3.75 -7.39
CA GLY A 68 14.18 2.89 -6.93
C GLY A 68 15.36 3.71 -6.41
N LEU A 69 15.45 3.93 -5.10
CA LEU A 69 16.46 4.82 -4.52
C LEU A 69 17.88 4.30 -4.75
N PRO A 70 18.79 5.06 -5.39
CA PRO A 70 20.21 4.84 -5.23
C PRO A 70 20.57 5.33 -3.82
N ILE A 71 20.63 4.41 -2.86
CA ILE A 71 21.19 4.70 -1.54
C ILE A 71 22.68 4.95 -1.77
N LYS A 72 23.07 6.23 -1.88
CA LYS A 72 24.42 6.65 -1.59
C LYS A 72 24.46 6.91 -0.09
N ASP A 73 25.33 6.20 0.60
CA ASP A 73 25.48 6.31 2.05
C ASP A 73 25.61 7.80 2.47
N ASN A 74 24.84 8.19 3.49
CA ASN A 74 24.89 9.48 4.21
C ASN A 74 24.19 10.71 3.60
N GLN A 75 23.30 10.56 2.60
CA GLN A 75 22.39 11.64 2.17
C GLN A 75 20.92 11.18 2.21
N HIS A 76 20.35 11.16 3.41
CA HIS A 76 19.00 10.67 3.66
C HIS A 76 17.93 11.60 3.04
N SER A 77 17.81 12.85 3.50
CA SER A 77 16.73 13.75 3.05
C SER A 77 16.92 14.35 1.66
N ASP A 78 18.14 14.74 1.29
CA ASP A 78 18.41 15.43 0.01
C ASP A 78 18.08 14.54 -1.20
N GLY A 79 18.33 13.24 -1.06
CA GLY A 79 17.96 12.24 -2.06
C GLY A 79 16.45 12.11 -2.23
N MET A 80 15.71 12.05 -1.12
CA MET A 80 14.24 11.96 -1.17
C MET A 80 13.60 13.24 -1.71
N GLU A 81 14.18 14.40 -1.39
CA GLU A 81 13.71 15.69 -1.91
C GLU A 81 13.82 15.77 -3.44
N ALA A 82 14.96 15.34 -3.99
CA ALA A 82 15.14 15.26 -5.43
C ALA A 82 14.11 14.32 -6.10
N VAL A 83 13.82 13.18 -5.47
CA VAL A 83 12.86 12.19 -5.98
C VAL A 83 11.45 12.77 -6.07
N TRP A 84 10.91 13.31 -4.97
CA TRP A 84 9.53 13.82 -5.02
C TRP A 84 9.42 15.06 -5.89
N LYS A 85 10.42 15.94 -5.95
CA LYS A 85 10.42 17.09 -6.87
C LYS A 85 10.39 16.65 -8.33
N ALA A 86 11.19 15.65 -8.71
CA ALA A 86 11.17 15.09 -10.06
C ALA A 86 9.78 14.51 -10.41
N CYS A 87 9.15 13.81 -9.47
CA CYS A 87 7.80 13.28 -9.65
C CYS A 87 6.71 14.36 -9.70
N SER A 88 6.85 15.45 -8.92
CA SER A 88 5.97 16.61 -9.01
C SER A 88 6.07 17.26 -10.39
N ALA A 89 7.29 17.47 -10.90
CA ALA A 89 7.51 18.04 -12.22
C ALA A 89 6.88 17.19 -13.33
N ARG A 90 7.07 15.86 -13.30
CA ARG A 90 6.44 14.93 -14.25
C ARG A 90 4.92 14.95 -14.19
N SER A 91 4.35 15.18 -13.01
CA SER A 91 2.90 15.18 -12.78
C SER A 91 2.25 16.57 -12.93
N GLY A 92 3.03 17.61 -13.24
CA GLY A 92 2.55 19.00 -13.27
C GLY A 92 2.03 19.50 -11.93
N MET A 93 2.53 18.94 -10.83
CA MET A 93 2.17 19.34 -9.46
C MET A 93 3.08 20.46 -8.97
N ASP A 94 2.49 21.47 -8.35
CA ASP A 94 3.23 22.58 -7.77
C ASP A 94 4.01 22.11 -6.52
N GLN A 95 5.34 22.06 -6.68
CA GLN A 95 6.27 21.67 -5.61
C GLN A 95 6.19 22.60 -4.40
N LYS A 96 5.86 23.88 -4.61
CA LYS A 96 5.75 24.86 -3.53
C LYS A 96 4.62 24.50 -2.58
N LEU A 97 3.47 24.06 -3.10
CA LEU A 97 2.34 23.66 -2.26
C LEU A 97 2.67 22.46 -1.36
N ILE A 98 3.39 21.48 -1.91
CA ILE A 98 3.87 20.32 -1.14
C ILE A 98 4.86 20.77 -0.06
N LYS A 99 5.84 21.61 -0.43
CA LYS A 99 6.84 22.13 0.49
C LYS A 99 6.22 22.95 1.61
N ASP A 100 5.29 23.85 1.29
CA ASP A 100 4.56 24.67 2.27
C ASP A 100 3.75 23.79 3.24
N CYS A 101 3.12 22.72 2.75
CA CYS A 101 2.41 21.75 3.59
C CYS A 101 3.35 21.01 4.56
N TYR A 102 4.56 20.64 4.09
CA TYR A 102 5.57 20.01 4.91
C TYR A 102 6.13 20.97 5.97
N ASP A 103 6.64 22.13 5.53
CA ASP A 103 7.31 23.13 6.37
C ASP A 103 6.39 23.74 7.43
N SER A 104 5.10 23.91 7.12
CA SER A 104 4.10 24.43 8.08
C SER A 104 3.75 23.43 9.20
N GLY A 105 4.23 22.18 9.10
CA GLY A 105 3.84 21.09 9.98
C GLY A 105 2.42 20.57 9.73
N TYR A 106 1.73 21.04 8.69
CA TYR A 106 0.40 20.53 8.32
C TYR A 106 0.47 19.05 7.90
N GLY A 107 1.49 18.66 7.13
CA GLY A 107 1.74 17.26 6.77
C GLY A 107 1.85 16.34 7.99
N ARG A 108 2.53 16.78 9.06
CA ARG A 108 2.63 16.04 10.32
C ARG A 108 1.26 15.86 11.00
N LYS A 109 0.38 16.87 10.94
CA LYS A 109 -0.98 16.75 11.47
C LYS A 109 -1.79 15.71 10.69
N LEU A 110 -1.65 15.68 9.36
CA LEU A 110 -2.27 14.68 8.50
C LEU A 110 -1.78 13.27 8.84
N LEU A 111 -0.47 13.08 9.04
CA LEU A 111 0.07 11.77 9.46
C LEU A 111 -0.52 11.28 10.78
N LEU A 112 -0.69 12.14 11.78
CA LEU A 112 -1.32 11.74 13.05
C LEU A 112 -2.81 11.40 12.88
N GLN A 113 -3.50 12.00 11.91
CA GLN A 113 -4.86 11.59 11.54
C GLN A 113 -4.86 10.22 10.87
N TYR A 114 -3.90 9.94 9.99
CA TYR A 114 -3.74 8.61 9.38
C TYR A 114 -3.31 7.53 10.40
N ALA A 115 -2.53 7.89 11.41
CA ALA A 115 -2.25 7.01 12.55
C ALA A 115 -3.54 6.63 13.26
N THR A 116 -4.39 7.63 13.54
CA THR A 116 -5.69 7.41 14.16
C THR A 116 -6.56 6.51 13.29
N GLU A 117 -6.67 6.79 11.98
CA GLU A 117 -7.45 5.95 11.06
C GLU A 117 -6.96 4.50 11.02
N THR A 118 -5.63 4.31 10.99
CA THR A 118 -4.99 2.99 11.02
C THR A 118 -5.29 2.25 12.32
N ASP A 119 -5.20 2.94 13.48
CA ASP A 119 -5.50 2.38 14.80
C ASP A 119 -6.97 1.90 14.93
N HIS A 120 -7.88 2.48 14.15
CA HIS A 120 -9.32 2.15 14.14
C HIS A 120 -9.69 1.00 13.19
N LEU A 121 -8.74 0.43 12.45
CA LEU A 121 -9.02 -0.71 11.58
C LEU A 121 -9.51 -1.91 12.40
N TYR A 122 -10.57 -2.55 11.90
CA TYR A 122 -11.08 -3.80 12.44
C TYR A 122 -11.28 -4.83 11.31
N PRO A 123 -10.59 -5.99 11.37
CA PRO A 123 -9.54 -6.32 12.34
C PRO A 123 -8.33 -5.39 12.20
N LYS A 124 -7.51 -5.29 13.26
CA LYS A 124 -6.24 -4.55 13.21
C LYS A 124 -5.37 -5.11 12.08
N HIS A 125 -4.66 -4.24 11.36
CA HIS A 125 -3.74 -4.69 10.33
C HIS A 125 -2.58 -5.47 10.95
N LEU A 126 -2.15 -6.53 10.27
CA LEU A 126 -1.10 -7.44 10.75
C LEU A 126 0.23 -7.22 10.03
N TYR A 127 0.17 -6.60 8.86
CA TYR A 127 1.28 -6.31 7.97
C TYR A 127 0.86 -5.22 6.99
N VAL A 128 1.78 -4.85 6.11
CA VAL A 128 1.57 -3.87 5.05
C VAL A 128 2.11 -4.42 3.72
N PRO A 129 1.46 -4.12 2.58
CA PRO A 129 0.26 -3.29 2.45
C PRO A 129 -0.99 -3.95 3.08
N TRP A 130 -1.87 -3.13 3.64
CA TRP A 130 -3.17 -3.58 4.16
C TRP A 130 -4.28 -3.07 3.25
N VAL A 131 -4.82 -3.96 2.42
CA VAL A 131 -5.81 -3.59 1.40
C VAL A 131 -7.19 -4.06 1.83
N THR A 132 -8.16 -3.14 1.78
CA THR A 132 -9.55 -3.40 2.12
C THR A 132 -10.49 -3.02 0.99
N VAL A 133 -11.52 -3.83 0.78
CA VAL A 133 -12.66 -3.54 -0.11
C VAL A 133 -13.91 -3.62 0.73
N ASN A 134 -14.71 -2.54 0.79
CA ASN A 134 -15.88 -2.43 1.68
C ASN A 134 -15.56 -2.78 3.15
N ASN A 135 -14.43 -2.29 3.66
CA ASN A 135 -13.87 -2.57 4.99
C ASN A 135 -13.53 -4.05 5.25
N GLN A 136 -13.56 -4.91 4.24
CA GLN A 136 -13.09 -6.29 4.34
C GLN A 136 -11.64 -6.39 3.88
N PRO A 137 -10.71 -6.85 4.74
CA PRO A 137 -9.32 -7.03 4.35
C PRO A 137 -9.19 -8.18 3.33
N LEU A 138 -8.36 -7.97 2.32
CA LEU A 138 -8.08 -8.98 1.29
C LEU A 138 -7.00 -9.99 1.69
N TYR A 139 -6.25 -9.69 2.76
CA TYR A 139 -5.10 -10.46 3.21
C TYR A 139 -4.10 -10.73 2.08
N ASP A 140 -3.69 -11.99 1.88
CA ASP A 140 -2.76 -12.48 0.86
C ASP A 140 -3.30 -12.34 -0.56
N LYS A 141 -4.60 -12.05 -0.73
CA LYS A 141 -5.28 -11.94 -2.02
C LYS A 141 -5.30 -10.52 -2.57
N TYR A 142 -4.54 -9.60 -1.97
CA TYR A 142 -4.51 -8.20 -2.37
C TYR A 142 -4.02 -7.99 -3.82
N GLU A 143 -3.26 -8.94 -4.39
CA GLU A 143 -2.84 -8.90 -5.79
C GLU A 143 -4.02 -9.09 -6.76
N ASP A 144 -5.05 -9.84 -6.35
CA ASP A 144 -6.30 -10.03 -7.10
C ASP A 144 -7.34 -8.92 -6.83
N PHE A 145 -6.87 -7.74 -6.42
CA PHE A 145 -7.71 -6.60 -6.00
C PHE A 145 -8.84 -6.28 -6.98
N ILE A 146 -8.57 -6.30 -8.28
CA ILE A 146 -9.57 -5.96 -9.31
C ILE A 146 -10.75 -6.93 -9.26
N THR A 147 -10.52 -8.23 -9.06
CA THR A 147 -11.59 -9.22 -8.93
C THR A 147 -12.47 -8.94 -7.72
N TYR A 148 -11.87 -8.61 -6.56
CA TYR A 148 -12.63 -8.25 -5.36
C TYR A 148 -13.43 -6.97 -5.54
N VAL A 149 -12.86 -5.94 -6.19
CA VAL A 149 -13.59 -4.71 -6.53
C VAL A 149 -14.76 -5.00 -7.45
N CYS A 150 -14.55 -5.78 -8.50
CA CYS A 150 -15.59 -6.13 -9.46
C CYS A 150 -16.72 -6.95 -8.83
N ASN A 151 -16.40 -7.88 -7.93
CA ASN A 151 -17.41 -8.65 -7.20
C ASN A 151 -18.21 -7.79 -6.20
N ALA A 152 -17.58 -6.75 -5.65
CA ALA A 152 -18.25 -5.80 -4.76
C ALA A 152 -19.10 -4.76 -5.50
N TYR A 153 -18.91 -4.59 -6.81
CA TYR A 153 -19.62 -3.62 -7.62
C TYR A 153 -20.96 -4.18 -8.12
N LYS A 154 -22.07 -3.49 -7.81
CA LYS A 154 -23.43 -3.98 -8.11
C LYS A 154 -23.68 -4.18 -9.61
N ASP A 155 -23.18 -3.26 -10.45
CA ASP A 155 -23.41 -3.28 -11.89
C ASP A 155 -22.11 -3.62 -12.65
N LYS A 156 -21.45 -4.72 -12.25
CA LYS A 156 -20.11 -5.10 -12.75
C LYS A 156 -20.05 -5.23 -14.28
N ASP A 157 -21.16 -5.56 -14.92
CA ASP A 157 -21.24 -5.71 -16.39
C ASP A 157 -21.14 -4.37 -17.13
N LEU A 158 -21.37 -3.25 -16.44
CA LEU A 158 -21.17 -1.90 -16.97
C LEU A 158 -19.70 -1.46 -16.94
N VAL A 159 -18.85 -2.17 -16.19
CA VAL A 159 -17.44 -1.84 -16.03
C VAL A 159 -16.60 -2.77 -16.93
N ARG A 160 -16.14 -2.25 -18.07
CA ARG A 160 -15.33 -3.02 -19.05
C ARG A 160 -14.15 -3.76 -18.42
N ALA A 161 -13.48 -3.16 -17.43
CA ALA A 161 -12.36 -3.78 -16.72
C ALA A 161 -12.77 -5.06 -15.95
N CYS A 162 -14.01 -5.12 -15.44
CA CYS A 162 -14.55 -6.30 -14.77
C CYS A 162 -14.91 -7.43 -15.74
N LEU A 163 -15.29 -7.07 -16.97
CA LEU A 163 -15.52 -8.05 -18.04
C LEU A 163 -14.21 -8.70 -18.49
N SER A 164 -13.14 -7.92 -18.70
CA SER A 164 -11.83 -8.45 -19.12
C SER A 164 -11.16 -9.33 -18.05
N ASN A 165 -11.37 -9.03 -16.77
CA ASN A 165 -10.84 -9.87 -15.69
C ASN A 165 -11.59 -11.20 -15.54
N SER A 166 -12.90 -11.21 -15.83
CA SER A 166 -13.69 -12.44 -15.82
C SER A 166 -13.21 -13.46 -16.87
N LEU A 167 -12.66 -12.98 -18.00
CA LEU A 167 -12.10 -13.82 -19.07
C LEU A 167 -10.72 -14.41 -18.71
N LYS A 168 -9.91 -13.71 -17.90
CA LYS A 168 -8.63 -14.24 -17.40
C LYS A 168 -8.82 -15.34 -16.35
N VAL A 169 -9.82 -15.19 -15.47
CA VAL A 169 -10.18 -16.20 -14.46
C VAL A 169 -10.67 -17.50 -15.09
N THR A 170 -11.25 -17.45 -16.30
CA THR A 170 -11.63 -18.67 -17.04
C THR A 170 -10.46 -19.42 -17.65
N GLU A 171 -9.35 -18.75 -17.99
CA GLU A 171 -8.16 -19.41 -18.55
C GLU A 171 -7.26 -20.03 -17.47
N GLU A 172 -7.16 -19.45 -16.27
CA GLU A 172 -6.33 -20.00 -15.19
C GLU A 172 -6.93 -21.22 -14.47
N LYS A 173 -8.21 -21.55 -14.71
CA LYS A 173 -8.85 -22.75 -14.15
C LYS A 173 -8.33 -24.09 -14.68
N PHE A 174 -7.30 -24.10 -15.53
CA PHE A 174 -6.67 -25.32 -16.04
C PHE A 174 -5.15 -25.45 -15.79
N SER A 175 -4.61 -24.82 -14.75
CA SER A 175 -3.27 -25.17 -14.25
C SER A 175 -3.36 -25.77 -12.85
N ARG A 176 -3.48 -27.11 -12.79
CA ARG A 176 -3.33 -27.88 -11.55
C ARG A 176 -1.91 -27.72 -11.01
N SER A 177 -1.70 -26.77 -10.12
CA SER A 177 -0.48 -26.73 -9.31
C SER A 177 -0.55 -27.83 -8.25
N ARG A 178 0.45 -28.71 -8.22
CA ARG A 178 0.61 -29.70 -7.14
C ARG A 178 0.91 -28.93 -5.86
N VAL A 179 0.07 -29.07 -4.84
CA VAL A 179 0.37 -28.52 -3.52
C VAL A 179 0.46 -29.66 -2.52
N CYS A 180 1.62 -29.80 -1.88
CA CYS A 180 1.74 -30.61 -0.67
C CYS A 180 1.63 -29.66 0.53
N TYR A 181 0.70 -29.93 1.45
CA TYR A 181 0.56 -29.22 2.72
C TYR A 181 0.96 -30.15 3.87
N VAL A 182 1.51 -29.58 4.94
CA VAL A 182 1.80 -30.30 6.19
C VAL A 182 0.58 -30.19 7.10
N GLU A 183 -0.08 -31.31 7.38
CA GLU A 183 -1.17 -31.37 8.36
C GLU A 183 -0.55 -31.45 9.76
N ILE A 184 -0.63 -30.36 10.55
CA ILE A 184 -0.23 -30.40 11.96
C ILE A 184 -1.42 -30.93 12.75
N ARG A 185 -1.46 -32.25 12.97
CA ARG A 185 -2.27 -32.83 14.05
C ARG A 185 -1.40 -33.03 15.28
N SER A 186 -2.00 -32.75 16.43
CA SER A 186 -1.40 -32.75 17.77
C SER A 186 -0.41 -33.91 18.00
N GLN A 187 0.84 -33.54 18.32
CA GLN A 187 1.91 -34.35 18.89
C GLN A 187 2.22 -35.73 18.27
N ILE A 188 3.44 -35.81 17.71
CA ILE A 188 4.29 -36.98 17.40
C ILE A 188 4.04 -37.64 16.02
N GLN A 189 5.13 -37.62 15.22
CA GLN A 189 5.39 -38.20 13.88
C GLN A 189 4.90 -37.44 12.63
N GLN A 190 5.88 -36.90 11.88
CA GLN A 190 5.73 -36.35 10.54
C GLN A 190 5.70 -37.48 9.49
N ARG A 191 4.62 -37.59 8.72
CA ARG A 191 4.63 -38.26 7.41
C ARG A 191 4.06 -37.32 6.35
N LEU A 192 4.82 -37.08 5.29
CA LEU A 192 4.31 -36.44 4.08
C LEU A 192 3.47 -37.46 3.29
N HIS A 193 2.22 -37.12 3.01
CA HIS A 193 1.41 -37.78 1.98
C HIS A 193 1.23 -36.81 0.80
N CYS A 194 1.80 -37.14 -0.35
CA CYS A 194 1.45 -36.49 -1.62
C CYS A 194 0.70 -37.54 -2.47
N CYS A 195 -0.53 -37.23 -2.88
CA CYS A 195 -1.32 -38.09 -3.78
C CYS A 195 -0.90 -37.84 -5.23
N SER A 196 -0.47 -38.88 -5.93
CA SER A 196 -0.23 -38.85 -7.38
C SER A 196 -1.57 -38.99 -8.11
N GLY A 197 -2.07 -37.88 -8.66
CA GLY A 197 -3.22 -37.93 -9.58
C GLY A 197 -2.79 -38.49 -10.93
N GLY A 198 -3.18 -39.74 -11.22
CA GLY A 198 -3.22 -40.30 -12.57
C GLY A 198 -4.44 -39.80 -13.35
N THR A 199 -4.27 -39.78 -14.67
CA THR A 199 -5.17 -39.34 -15.77
C THR A 199 -6.65 -39.33 -15.49
#